data_AF-A0A1F5JLV8-F1
#
_entry.id   AF-A0A1F5JLV8-F1
#
_cell.length_a   1.000
_cell.length_b   1.000
_cell.length_c   1.000
_cell.angle_alpha   90.00
_cell.angle_beta   90.00
_cell.angle_gamma   90.00
#
_symmetry.space_group_name_H-M   'P 1'
#
loop_
_entity.id
_entity.type
_entity.pdbx_description
1 polymer ?
#
loop_
_entity_poly.entity_id
_entity_poly.type
_entity_poly.pdbx_seq_one_letter_code
_entity_poly.pdbx_strand_id
1 'polypeptide(L)'
;MATPEQLVLRDKFTVLERERLLADGAKIYLPRYLTIEQQEVAQSEKGQPALSYKTQVADGLLDLPSRPIEMAIYPGLKRFFVEGSFDKDITTQETLVAEAGQCRSKRLGLPWITQIIAREAATLSDITFQHLNQTGVWLFGPTYAATQGEEWVYSRTKDPTDISKNGFWFAFVGGVRLGGLQIRDWPGIGVPFIGVIHLVVAVAQVDRVPDVEMEKLLVAA
;
A
#
# COMPACT_ATOMS: atom_id res chain seq x y z
N MET A 1 -0.04 21.34 8.58
CA MET A 1 -0.94 20.16 8.59
C MET A 1 -0.08 18.95 8.94
N ALA A 2 -0.55 18.03 9.76
CA ALA A 2 0.21 16.84 10.12
C ALA A 2 0.37 15.91 8.90
N THR A 3 1.52 15.27 8.75
CA THR A 3 1.71 14.24 7.71
C THR A 3 0.97 12.96 8.11
N PRO A 4 0.50 12.12 7.16
CA PRO A 4 -0.24 10.89 7.49
C PRO A 4 0.48 9.94 8.46
N GLU A 5 1.82 9.96 8.52
CA GLU A 5 2.60 9.18 9.50
C GLU A 5 2.57 9.72 10.92
N GLN A 6 2.18 10.98 11.12
CA GLN A 6 1.98 11.56 12.45
C GLN A 6 0.63 11.15 13.05
N LEU A 7 -0.25 10.53 12.25
CA LEU A 7 -1.53 10.00 12.70
C LEU A 7 -1.39 8.51 13.06
N VAL A 8 -2.00 8.10 14.16
CA VAL A 8 -2.01 6.68 14.57
C VAL A 8 -3.03 5.94 13.70
N LEU A 9 -2.57 4.89 13.00
CA LEU A 9 -3.45 4.04 12.21
C LEU A 9 -4.33 3.19 13.13
N ARG A 10 -5.60 3.05 12.77
CA ARG A 10 -6.54 2.14 13.43
C ARG A 10 -6.63 0.83 12.66
N ASP A 11 -6.89 -0.26 13.37
CA ASP A 11 -7.01 -1.58 12.77
C ASP A 11 -8.24 -1.74 11.88
N LYS A 12 -9.33 -1.01 12.15
CA LYS A 12 -10.60 -1.15 11.43
C LYS A 12 -11.28 0.18 11.15
N PHE A 13 -12.04 0.22 10.07
CA PHE A 13 -13.02 1.28 9.85
C PHE A 13 -14.17 1.14 10.85
N THR A 14 -14.77 2.26 11.23
CA THR A 14 -16.09 2.26 11.87
C THR A 14 -17.15 1.79 10.87
N VAL A 15 -18.32 1.40 11.38
CA VAL A 15 -19.46 0.98 10.52
C VAL A 15 -19.80 2.07 9.50
N LEU A 16 -19.90 3.33 9.95
CA LEU A 16 -20.21 4.48 9.09
C LEU A 16 -19.14 4.72 8.02
N GLU A 17 -17.85 4.65 8.38
CA GLU A 17 -16.75 4.79 7.42
C GLU A 17 -16.82 3.69 6.36
N ARG A 18 -17.01 2.45 6.81
CA ARG A 18 -17.12 1.27 5.94
C ARG A 18 -18.27 1.45 4.94
N GLU A 19 -19.46 1.79 5.41
CA GLU A 19 -20.64 1.99 4.58
C GLU A 19 -20.43 3.09 3.54
N ARG A 20 -19.90 4.25 3.93
CA ARG A 20 -19.64 5.36 3.00
C ARG A 20 -18.55 5.03 1.98
N LEU A 21 -17.48 4.35 2.38
CA LEU A 21 -16.43 3.92 1.46
C LEU A 21 -16.96 2.91 0.44
N LEU A 22 -17.75 1.93 0.88
CA LEU A 22 -18.39 0.96 -0.01
C LEU A 22 -19.37 1.63 -0.97
N ALA A 23 -20.19 2.57 -0.49
CA ALA A 23 -21.11 3.34 -1.33
C ALA A 23 -20.36 4.21 -2.36
N ASP A 24 -19.16 4.69 -2.04
CA ASP A 24 -18.27 5.40 -2.96
C ASP A 24 -17.55 4.49 -3.97
N GLY A 25 -17.81 3.17 -3.93
CA GLY A 25 -17.26 2.17 -4.83
C GLY A 25 -15.91 1.61 -4.39
N ALA A 26 -15.52 1.76 -3.12
CA ALA A 26 -14.34 1.09 -2.59
C ALA A 26 -14.59 -0.42 -2.42
N LYS A 27 -13.50 -1.19 -2.39
CA LYS A 27 -13.44 -2.55 -1.84
C LYS A 27 -12.56 -2.52 -0.61
N ILE A 28 -12.96 -3.25 0.43
CA ILE A 28 -12.30 -3.25 1.74
C ILE A 28 -11.71 -4.63 1.97
N TYR A 29 -10.42 -4.66 2.27
CA TYR A 29 -9.64 -5.86 2.54
C TYR A 29 -9.01 -5.78 3.93
N LEU A 30 -8.74 -6.94 4.50
CA LEU A 30 -8.02 -7.07 5.77
C LEU A 30 -6.85 -8.02 5.52
N PRO A 31 -5.62 -7.51 5.35
CA PRO A 31 -4.46 -8.36 5.14
C PRO A 31 -4.21 -9.30 6.32
N ARG A 32 -3.65 -10.47 6.04
CA ARG A 32 -3.61 -11.64 6.95
C ARG A 32 -2.36 -11.74 7.81
N TYR A 33 -1.54 -10.69 7.87
CA TYR A 33 -0.25 -10.70 8.56
C TYR A 33 0.72 -11.79 8.07
N LEU A 34 0.78 -11.97 6.75
CA LEU A 34 1.64 -12.96 6.10
C LEU A 34 2.80 -12.28 5.40
N THR A 35 3.99 -12.87 5.48
CA THR A 35 5.15 -12.49 4.67
C THR A 35 4.95 -12.89 3.21
N ILE A 36 5.86 -12.50 2.30
CA ILE A 36 5.74 -12.88 0.88
C ILE A 36 5.87 -14.39 0.71
N GLU A 37 6.82 -15.01 1.41
CA GLU A 37 7.03 -16.47 1.38
C GLU A 37 5.78 -17.22 1.87
N GLN A 38 5.19 -16.78 2.99
CA GLN A 38 3.97 -17.40 3.51
C GLN A 38 2.77 -17.24 2.57
N GLN A 39 2.68 -16.12 1.86
CA GLN A 39 1.65 -15.92 0.84
C GLN A 39 1.85 -16.84 -0.35
N GLU A 40 3.09 -17.06 -0.80
CA GLU A 40 3.42 -17.99 -1.88
C GLU A 40 2.97 -19.40 -1.56
N VAL A 41 3.33 -19.92 -0.38
CA VAL A 41 2.90 -21.24 0.10
C VAL A 41 1.37 -21.35 0.09
N ALA A 42 0.69 -20.34 0.66
CA ALA A 42 -0.78 -20.33 0.73
C ALA A 42 -1.48 -20.27 -0.64
N GLN A 43 -0.84 -19.76 -1.69
CA GLN A 43 -1.38 -19.80 -3.05
C GLN A 43 -1.10 -21.13 -3.75
N SER A 44 0.10 -21.68 -3.57
CA SER A 44 0.49 -22.98 -4.09
C SER A 44 -0.45 -24.09 -3.60
N GLU A 45 -0.78 -24.09 -2.31
CA GLU A 45 -1.72 -25.04 -1.71
C GLU A 45 -3.13 -24.99 -2.31
N LYS A 46 -3.53 -23.85 -2.89
CA LYS A 46 -4.84 -23.67 -3.53
C LYS A 46 -4.85 -24.04 -5.02
N GLY A 47 -3.72 -24.46 -5.58
CA GLY A 47 -3.58 -24.72 -7.01
C GLY A 47 -3.82 -23.48 -7.88
N GLN A 48 -3.75 -22.28 -7.30
CA GLN A 48 -3.88 -21.03 -8.04
C GLN A 48 -2.50 -20.62 -8.58
N PRO A 49 -2.42 -19.98 -9.77
CA PRO A 49 -1.17 -19.40 -10.23
C PRO A 49 -0.68 -18.38 -9.20
N ALA A 50 0.40 -18.74 -8.49
CA ALA A 50 0.78 -18.13 -7.21
C ALA A 50 1.35 -16.73 -7.39
N LEU A 51 2.52 -16.61 -8.00
CA LEU A 51 3.30 -15.40 -8.21
C LEU A 51 4.22 -15.70 -9.38
N SER A 52 4.52 -14.72 -10.26
CA SER A 52 5.74 -14.83 -11.05
C SER A 52 6.82 -14.25 -10.16
N TYR A 53 7.11 -14.97 -9.08
CA TYR A 53 8.15 -14.59 -8.14
C TYR A 53 9.49 -15.00 -8.76
N LYS A 54 10.03 -14.10 -9.57
CA LYS A 54 11.47 -14.06 -9.80
C LYS A 54 12.00 -12.90 -8.97
N THR A 55 12.19 -13.10 -7.67
CA THR A 55 13.27 -12.34 -7.02
C THR A 55 14.55 -12.80 -7.67
N GLN A 56 15.10 -11.97 -8.54
CA GLN A 56 16.50 -12.15 -8.92
C GLN A 56 17.45 -11.74 -7.79
N VAL A 57 16.93 -11.23 -6.67
CA VAL A 57 17.75 -10.66 -5.61
C VAL A 57 17.39 -11.32 -4.29
N ALA A 58 18.27 -12.20 -3.84
CA ALA A 58 18.22 -12.84 -2.54
C ALA A 58 18.40 -11.85 -1.36
N ASP A 59 18.62 -10.54 -1.62
CA ASP A 59 19.14 -9.61 -0.61
C ASP A 59 18.41 -8.26 -0.50
N GLY A 60 17.24 -8.10 -1.14
CA GLY A 60 16.61 -6.78 -1.28
C GLY A 60 15.34 -6.58 -0.45
N LEU A 61 14.31 -7.39 -0.64
CA LEU A 61 13.00 -7.11 -0.05
C LEU A 61 13.01 -7.44 1.44
N LEU A 62 12.79 -6.46 2.32
CA LEU A 62 12.49 -6.75 3.72
C LEU A 62 11.26 -7.66 3.73
N ASP A 63 11.43 -8.92 4.18
CA ASP A 63 10.34 -9.92 4.27
C ASP A 63 9.42 -9.59 5.46
N LEU A 64 8.89 -8.37 5.47
CA LEU A 64 7.98 -7.88 6.48
C LEU A 64 6.58 -8.43 6.18
N PRO A 65 5.84 -8.89 7.21
CA PRO A 65 4.49 -9.36 7.04
C PRO A 65 3.55 -8.21 6.63
N SER A 66 2.52 -8.53 5.84
CA SER A 66 1.46 -7.58 5.49
C SER A 66 0.84 -6.94 6.72
N ARG A 67 0.45 -5.66 6.68
CA ARG A 67 -0.11 -4.97 7.84
C ARG A 67 -1.54 -5.42 8.14
N PRO A 68 -1.89 -5.79 9.40
CA PRO A 68 -3.17 -6.39 9.73
C PRO A 68 -4.26 -5.33 10.01
N ILE A 69 -4.39 -4.32 9.14
CA ILE A 69 -5.39 -3.26 9.26
C ILE A 69 -6.35 -3.28 8.06
N GLU A 70 -7.58 -2.82 8.25
CA GLU A 70 -8.51 -2.67 7.14
C GLU A 70 -8.03 -1.59 6.17
N MET A 71 -8.03 -1.94 4.90
CA MET A 71 -7.61 -1.06 3.83
C MET A 71 -8.67 -1.03 2.74
N ALA A 72 -9.06 0.17 2.35
CA ALA A 72 -10.01 0.40 1.27
C ALA A 72 -9.25 0.82 0.00
N ILE A 73 -9.51 0.12 -1.11
CA ILE A 73 -8.98 0.45 -2.44
C ILE A 73 -10.12 0.68 -3.43
N TYR A 74 -9.79 1.31 -4.56
CA TYR A 74 -10.78 1.64 -5.60
C TYR A 74 -10.40 0.96 -6.92
N PRO A 75 -10.82 -0.30 -7.16
CA PRO A 75 -10.40 -1.09 -8.32
C PRO A 75 -11.11 -0.67 -9.62
N GLY A 76 -11.34 0.63 -9.83
CA GLY A 76 -11.76 1.18 -11.12
C GLY A 76 -10.56 1.68 -11.91
N LEU A 77 -10.58 1.51 -13.24
CA LEU A 77 -9.47 1.85 -14.16
C LEU A 77 -8.85 3.24 -13.92
N LYS A 78 -9.68 4.25 -13.67
CA LYS A 78 -9.24 5.64 -13.43
C LYS A 78 -9.11 6.04 -11.96
N ARG A 79 -9.47 5.13 -11.04
CA ARG A 79 -9.59 5.42 -9.60
C ARG A 79 -8.63 4.61 -8.74
N PHE A 80 -7.91 3.66 -9.34
CA PHE A 80 -7.05 2.76 -8.60
C PHE A 80 -5.75 3.41 -8.15
N PHE A 81 -5.12 4.18 -9.04
CA PHE A 81 -3.92 4.95 -8.74
C PHE A 81 -4.25 6.41 -8.39
N VAL A 82 -3.45 6.98 -7.50
CA VAL A 82 -3.43 8.40 -7.19
C VAL A 82 -3.03 9.15 -8.45
N GLU A 83 -3.90 10.05 -8.90
CA GLU A 83 -3.67 10.86 -10.10
C GLU A 83 -2.36 11.66 -10.00
N GLY A 84 -1.59 11.67 -11.09
CA GLY A 84 -0.31 12.39 -11.16
C GLY A 84 0.84 11.79 -10.36
N SER A 85 0.66 10.62 -9.73
CA SER A 85 1.71 9.98 -8.92
C SER A 85 2.81 9.27 -9.73
N PHE A 86 2.52 8.89 -10.98
CA PHE A 86 3.50 8.29 -11.88
C PHE A 86 4.63 9.27 -12.23
N ASP A 87 5.84 8.77 -12.48
CA ASP A 87 7.04 9.57 -12.78
C ASP A 87 7.52 10.51 -11.68
N LYS A 88 6.96 10.41 -10.47
CA LYS A 88 7.29 11.31 -9.37
C LYS A 88 8.23 10.66 -8.37
N ASP A 89 9.07 11.48 -7.73
CA ASP A 89 9.86 11.06 -6.57
C ASP A 89 8.97 10.77 -5.35
N ILE A 90 9.55 10.14 -4.33
CA ILE A 90 8.81 9.75 -3.11
C ILE A 90 8.16 10.95 -2.42
N THR A 91 8.87 12.06 -2.27
CA THR A 91 8.39 13.25 -1.54
C THR A 91 7.17 13.85 -2.22
N THR A 92 7.18 13.91 -3.55
CA THR A 92 6.06 14.38 -4.35
C THR A 92 4.89 13.41 -4.26
N GLN A 93 5.13 12.10 -4.33
CA GLN A 93 4.08 11.09 -4.18
C GLN A 93 3.43 11.12 -2.81
N GLU A 94 4.19 11.29 -1.73
CA GLU A 94 3.66 11.45 -0.37
C GLU A 94 2.74 12.67 -0.26
N THR A 95 3.13 13.77 -0.90
CA THR A 95 2.31 15.00 -0.97
C THR A 95 0.99 14.74 -1.69
N LEU A 96 1.04 14.13 -2.88
CA LEU A 96 -0.15 13.79 -3.68
C LEU A 96 -1.09 12.82 -2.93
N VAL A 97 -0.53 11.84 -2.23
CA VAL A 97 -1.29 10.89 -1.40
C VAL A 97 -1.98 11.61 -0.25
N ALA A 98 -1.26 12.51 0.45
CA ALA A 98 -1.83 13.28 1.55
C ALA A 98 -2.97 14.19 1.06
N GLU A 99 -2.78 14.90 -0.06
CA GLU A 99 -3.80 15.74 -0.69
C GLU A 99 -5.02 14.91 -1.12
N ALA A 100 -4.81 13.78 -1.80
CA ALA A 100 -5.87 12.86 -2.19
C ALA A 100 -6.64 12.34 -0.95
N GLY A 101 -5.93 12.06 0.15
CA GLY A 101 -6.50 11.69 1.44
C GLY A 101 -7.42 12.78 2.00
N GLN A 102 -6.94 14.02 2.06
CA GLN A 102 -7.69 15.18 2.56
C GLN A 102 -8.91 15.49 1.70
N CYS A 103 -8.75 15.53 0.37
CA CYS A 103 -9.86 15.75 -0.57
C CYS A 103 -10.95 14.68 -0.38
N ARG A 104 -10.56 13.42 -0.21
CA ARG A 104 -11.51 12.32 0.01
C ARG A 104 -12.19 12.40 1.37
N SER A 105 -11.43 12.62 2.43
CA SER A 105 -11.96 12.82 3.79
C SER A 105 -13.02 13.92 3.81
N LYS A 106 -12.71 15.08 3.22
CA LYS A 106 -13.63 16.21 3.10
C LYS A 106 -14.87 15.88 2.28
N ARG A 107 -14.69 15.30 1.08
CA ARG A 107 -15.80 14.96 0.17
C ARG A 107 -16.76 13.94 0.78
N LEU A 108 -16.25 12.95 1.51
CA LEU A 108 -17.06 11.91 2.14
C LEU A 108 -17.56 12.30 3.53
N GLY A 109 -17.14 13.44 4.07
CA GLY A 109 -17.42 13.83 5.45
C GLY A 109 -16.91 12.81 6.48
N LEU A 110 -15.74 12.23 6.22
CA LEU A 110 -15.10 11.22 7.06
C LEU A 110 -13.75 11.78 7.57
N PRO A 111 -13.74 12.52 8.69
CA PRO A 111 -12.52 13.19 9.17
C PRO A 111 -11.40 12.22 9.62
N TRP A 112 -11.74 10.95 9.86
CA TRP A 112 -10.85 9.94 10.45
C TRP A 112 -10.39 8.87 9.46
N ILE A 113 -10.34 9.22 8.18
CA ILE A 113 -9.69 8.43 7.13
C ILE A 113 -8.58 9.23 6.46
N THR A 114 -7.55 8.54 6.00
CA THR A 114 -6.48 9.12 5.17
C THR A 114 -6.08 8.14 4.08
N GLN A 115 -5.10 8.51 3.27
CA GLN A 115 -4.44 7.62 2.33
C GLN A 115 -2.96 7.48 2.70
N ILE A 116 -2.40 6.30 2.43
CA ILE A 116 -0.99 6.00 2.70
C ILE A 116 -0.35 5.32 1.50
N ILE A 117 0.97 5.39 1.43
CA ILE A 117 1.77 4.46 0.64
C ILE A 117 1.99 3.22 1.53
N ALA A 118 1.74 2.01 1.02
CA ALA A 118 2.01 0.78 1.75
C ALA A 118 3.49 0.74 2.13
N ARG A 119 3.84 0.34 3.36
CA ARG A 119 5.27 0.25 3.73
C ARG A 119 5.91 -1.03 3.23
N GLU A 120 5.14 -2.10 3.17
CA GLU A 120 5.61 -3.44 2.89
C GLU A 120 4.97 -4.01 1.62
N ALA A 121 5.76 -4.72 0.80
CA ALA A 121 5.29 -5.33 -0.44
C ALA A 121 4.19 -6.38 -0.17
N ALA A 122 4.32 -7.08 0.96
CA ALA A 122 3.37 -8.07 1.44
C ALA A 122 1.94 -7.54 1.59
N THR A 123 1.77 -6.25 1.93
CA THR A 123 0.44 -5.62 1.99
C THR A 123 -0.18 -5.50 0.60
N LEU A 124 0.59 -5.02 -0.38
CA LEU A 124 0.10 -4.84 -1.75
C LEU A 124 -0.21 -6.18 -2.43
N SER A 125 0.61 -7.20 -2.18
CA SER A 125 0.38 -8.56 -2.71
C SER A 125 -0.85 -9.21 -2.09
N ASP A 126 -1.02 -9.17 -0.76
CA ASP A 126 -2.18 -9.83 -0.12
C ASP A 126 -3.49 -9.17 -0.54
N ILE A 127 -3.55 -7.84 -0.65
CA ILE A 127 -4.72 -7.13 -1.19
C ILE A 127 -5.03 -7.58 -2.63
N THR A 128 -4.00 -7.73 -3.46
CA THR A 128 -4.14 -8.22 -4.83
C THR A 128 -4.71 -9.63 -4.88
N PHE A 129 -4.23 -10.52 -4.02
CA PHE A 129 -4.73 -11.88 -3.93
C PHE A 129 -6.13 -11.99 -3.37
N GLN A 130 -6.46 -11.20 -2.34
CA GLN A 130 -7.82 -11.16 -1.82
C GLN A 130 -8.79 -10.67 -2.89
N HIS A 131 -8.42 -9.65 -3.67
CA HIS A 131 -9.23 -9.18 -4.80
C HIS A 131 -9.40 -10.25 -5.88
N LEU A 132 -8.32 -10.91 -6.28
CA LEU A 132 -8.37 -12.00 -7.26
C LEU A 132 -9.31 -13.12 -6.79
N ASN A 133 -9.18 -13.55 -5.54
CA ASN A 133 -10.03 -14.59 -4.97
C ASN A 133 -11.51 -14.20 -4.93
N GLN A 134 -11.80 -12.92 -4.69
CA GLN A 134 -13.19 -12.43 -4.60
C GLN A 134 -13.83 -12.16 -5.96
N THR A 135 -13.03 -11.81 -6.99
CA THR A 135 -13.56 -11.26 -8.25
C THR A 135 -13.15 -12.01 -9.50
N GLY A 136 -12.12 -12.87 -9.42
CA GLY A 136 -11.50 -13.52 -10.57
C GLY A 136 -10.63 -12.58 -11.43
N VAL A 137 -10.43 -11.32 -11.01
CA VAL A 137 -9.69 -10.30 -11.78
C VAL A 137 -8.45 -9.83 -11.02
N TRP A 138 -7.36 -9.58 -11.74
CA TRP A 138 -6.13 -9.03 -11.17
C TRP A 138 -6.20 -7.50 -11.00
N LEU A 139 -5.82 -6.99 -9.82
CA LEU A 139 -5.68 -5.55 -9.59
C LEU A 139 -4.56 -4.92 -10.44
N PHE A 140 -3.44 -5.61 -10.62
CA PHE A 140 -2.28 -5.14 -11.38
C PHE A 140 -2.15 -5.87 -12.73
N GLY A 141 -3.25 -5.91 -13.49
CA GLY A 141 -3.31 -6.60 -14.77
C GLY A 141 -3.05 -5.70 -16.00
N PRO A 142 -2.92 -6.30 -17.20
CA PRO A 142 -2.71 -5.58 -18.47
C PRO A 142 -3.76 -4.50 -18.74
N THR A 143 -5.00 -4.71 -18.31
CA THR A 143 -6.09 -3.73 -18.47
C THR A 143 -5.78 -2.39 -17.79
N TYR A 144 -5.14 -2.42 -16.62
CA TYR A 144 -4.73 -1.20 -15.93
C TYR A 144 -3.54 -0.54 -16.62
N ALA A 145 -2.53 -1.34 -16.99
CA ALA A 145 -1.37 -0.83 -17.70
C ALA A 145 -1.79 -0.09 -18.98
N ALA A 146 -2.69 -0.69 -19.76
CA ALA A 146 -3.21 -0.10 -20.98
C ALA A 146 -3.90 1.27 -20.77
N THR A 147 -4.52 1.51 -19.60
CA THR A 147 -5.14 2.82 -19.30
C THR A 147 -4.12 3.93 -19.07
N GLN A 148 -2.87 3.57 -18.76
CA GLN A 148 -1.75 4.49 -18.64
C GLN A 148 -0.94 4.59 -19.94
N GLY A 149 -1.35 3.89 -21.01
CA GLY A 149 -0.55 3.77 -22.23
C GLY A 149 0.69 2.90 -22.04
N GLU A 150 0.77 2.15 -20.94
CA GLU A 150 1.91 1.32 -20.57
C GLU A 150 1.63 -0.16 -20.76
N GLU A 151 2.66 -0.96 -21.01
CA GLU A 151 2.53 -2.42 -21.07
C GLU A 151 2.66 -3.08 -19.68
N TRP A 152 3.08 -2.30 -18.68
CA TRP A 152 3.21 -2.69 -17.27
C TRP A 152 2.96 -1.50 -16.34
N VAL A 153 2.35 -1.74 -15.17
CA VAL A 153 2.24 -0.76 -14.08
C VAL A 153 2.50 -1.42 -12.73
N TYR A 154 3.10 -0.66 -11.83
CA TYR A 154 3.45 -1.10 -10.48
C TYR A 154 3.03 -0.05 -9.46
N SER A 155 2.73 -0.53 -8.25
CA SER A 155 2.62 0.31 -7.06
C SER A 155 3.88 0.21 -6.23
N ARG A 156 4.28 1.33 -5.62
CA ARG A 156 5.43 1.37 -4.71
C ARG A 156 5.15 1.09 -3.26
N THR A 157 6.21 0.75 -2.55
CA THR A 157 6.28 0.80 -1.10
C THR A 157 6.94 2.08 -0.61
N LYS A 158 6.69 2.40 0.67
CA LYS A 158 7.27 3.54 1.38
C LYS A 158 8.62 3.21 1.99
N ASP A 159 8.81 1.99 2.51
CA ASP A 159 10.04 1.65 3.23
C ASP A 159 11.09 1.09 2.26
N PRO A 160 12.37 1.44 2.46
CA PRO A 160 13.44 0.97 1.59
C PRO A 160 13.74 -0.52 1.82
N THR A 161 14.22 -1.17 0.77
CA THR A 161 14.48 -2.61 0.71
C THR A 161 15.88 -2.94 1.27
N ASP A 162 16.90 -2.17 0.92
CA ASP A 162 18.24 -2.23 1.54
C ASP A 162 18.82 -0.82 1.71
N ILE A 163 19.15 -0.45 2.95
CA ILE A 163 19.74 0.86 3.30
C ILE A 163 21.28 0.75 3.33
N SER A 164 21.82 -0.46 3.38
CA SER A 164 23.21 -0.70 3.79
C SER A 164 24.24 -0.61 2.68
N LYS A 165 23.86 -0.72 1.39
CA LYS A 165 24.87 -0.91 0.33
C LYS A 165 24.89 0.01 -0.89
N ASN A 166 23.81 0.62 -1.39
CA ASN A 166 23.91 1.37 -2.67
C ASN A 166 22.83 2.47 -2.86
N GLY A 167 22.52 3.25 -1.82
CA GLY A 167 21.44 4.24 -1.85
C GLY A 167 20.07 3.65 -1.49
N PHE A 168 19.01 4.47 -1.52
CA PHE A 168 17.68 4.04 -1.09
C PHE A 168 16.93 3.32 -2.22
N TRP A 169 16.81 2.00 -2.10
CA TRP A 169 15.98 1.18 -2.97
C TRP A 169 14.61 0.95 -2.34
N PHE A 170 13.54 0.83 -3.13
CA PHE A 170 12.18 0.53 -2.65
C PHE A 170 11.60 -0.66 -3.41
N ALA A 171 10.59 -1.31 -2.82
CA ALA A 171 9.88 -2.40 -3.47
C ALA A 171 8.73 -1.88 -4.33
N PHE A 172 8.50 -2.53 -5.46
CA PHE A 172 7.37 -2.31 -6.33
C PHE A 172 6.60 -3.60 -6.54
N VAL A 173 5.27 -3.53 -6.50
CA VAL A 173 4.36 -4.67 -6.68
C VAL A 173 3.45 -4.38 -7.86
N GLY A 174 3.44 -5.27 -8.86
CA GLY A 174 2.63 -5.08 -10.06
C GLY A 174 2.97 -6.02 -11.21
N GLY A 175 2.62 -5.61 -12.44
CA GLY A 175 3.04 -6.31 -13.66
C GLY A 175 2.59 -7.77 -13.80
N VAL A 176 1.33 -8.09 -13.47
CA VAL A 176 0.82 -9.47 -13.57
C VAL A 176 0.84 -9.96 -15.02
N ARG A 177 1.52 -11.09 -15.26
CA ARG A 177 1.47 -11.85 -16.54
C ARG A 177 1.24 -13.33 -16.28
N LEU A 178 1.29 -14.18 -17.33
CA LEU A 178 1.07 -15.64 -17.32
C LEU A 178 1.90 -16.45 -16.28
N GLY A 179 2.73 -15.81 -15.46
CA GLY A 179 3.38 -16.43 -14.30
C GLY A 179 2.90 -15.94 -12.93
N GLY A 180 2.14 -14.83 -12.81
CA GLY A 180 1.64 -14.24 -11.55
C GLY A 180 2.07 -12.78 -11.32
N LEU A 181 1.93 -12.28 -10.08
CA LEU A 181 2.29 -10.92 -9.66
C LEU A 181 3.81 -10.77 -9.49
N GLN A 182 4.38 -9.65 -9.97
CA GLN A 182 5.82 -9.38 -9.87
C GLN A 182 6.11 -8.44 -8.70
N ILE A 183 7.22 -8.71 -8.02
CA ILE A 183 7.78 -7.85 -6.98
C ILE A 183 9.22 -7.57 -7.35
N ARG A 184 9.59 -6.29 -7.45
CA ARG A 184 10.93 -5.84 -7.88
C ARG A 184 11.43 -4.75 -6.97
N ASP A 185 12.74 -4.66 -6.81
CA ASP A 185 13.43 -3.54 -6.19
C ASP A 185 13.89 -2.53 -7.27
N TRP A 186 14.07 -1.28 -6.88
CA TRP A 186 14.55 -0.23 -7.77
C TRP A 186 15.10 0.98 -7.00
N PRO A 187 15.98 1.79 -7.60
CA PRO A 187 16.38 3.07 -7.01
C PRO A 187 15.21 4.01 -6.75
N GLY A 188 15.25 4.81 -5.69
CA GLY A 188 14.19 5.74 -5.28
C GLY A 188 13.89 6.95 -6.20
N ILE A 189 14.23 6.87 -7.49
CA ILE A 189 14.05 7.94 -8.49
C ILE A 189 12.79 7.63 -9.32
N GLY A 190 12.05 8.67 -9.74
CA GLY A 190 10.80 8.54 -10.48
C GLY A 190 10.89 7.67 -11.74
N VAL A 191 9.87 6.85 -11.97
CA VAL A 191 9.76 5.90 -13.09
C VAL A 191 8.35 5.95 -13.68
N PRO A 192 8.20 5.91 -15.02
CA PRO A 192 6.92 6.19 -15.69
C PRO A 192 5.79 5.23 -15.42
N PHE A 193 6.12 4.00 -15.08
CA PHE A 193 5.14 2.95 -14.83
C PHE A 193 4.91 2.68 -13.34
N ILE A 194 5.37 3.57 -12.46
CA ILE A 194 5.31 3.38 -11.00
C ILE A 194 4.51 4.49 -10.35
N GLY A 195 3.31 4.13 -9.90
CA GLY A 195 2.40 5.03 -9.20
C GLY A 195 2.17 4.59 -7.76
N VAL A 196 1.29 5.31 -7.08
CA VAL A 196 0.77 4.92 -5.77
C VAL A 196 -0.70 4.56 -5.92
N ILE A 197 -1.13 3.42 -5.36
CA ILE A 197 -2.56 3.10 -5.31
C ILE A 197 -3.29 3.94 -4.25
N HIS A 198 -4.58 4.21 -4.46
CA HIS A 198 -5.44 4.79 -3.44
C HIS A 198 -5.67 3.80 -2.29
N LEU A 199 -4.73 3.72 -1.34
CA LEU A 199 -4.83 2.88 -0.15
C LEU A 199 -5.37 3.70 1.02
N VAL A 200 -6.69 3.66 1.18
CA VAL A 200 -7.38 4.38 2.26
C VAL A 200 -7.32 3.56 3.53
N VAL A 201 -7.02 4.22 4.65
CA VAL A 201 -6.94 3.61 5.99
C VAL A 201 -7.63 4.49 7.02
N ALA A 202 -7.99 3.87 8.15
CA ALA A 202 -8.55 4.55 9.30
C ALA A 202 -7.43 5.14 10.18
N VAL A 203 -7.66 6.33 10.72
CA VAL A 203 -6.73 7.01 11.63
C VAL A 203 -7.43 7.48 12.90
N ALA A 204 -6.66 7.69 13.95
CA ALA A 204 -7.07 8.37 15.17
C ALA A 204 -6.30 9.68 15.34
N GLN A 205 -6.93 10.68 15.95
CA GLN A 205 -6.20 11.84 16.44
C GLN A 205 -5.29 11.37 17.58
N VAL A 206 -4.00 11.67 17.47
CA VAL A 206 -3.16 11.70 18.65
C VAL A 206 -3.51 13.00 19.34
N ASP A 207 -4.46 12.96 20.28
CA ASP A 207 -4.47 13.99 21.31
C ASP A 207 -3.08 13.95 21.93
N ARG A 208 -2.35 15.06 21.83
CA ARG A 208 -0.96 15.21 22.25
C ARG A 208 -0.70 14.28 23.44
N VAL A 209 0.23 13.33 23.27
CA VAL A 209 0.85 12.69 24.43
C VAL A 209 1.27 13.86 25.32
N PRO A 210 0.73 14.02 26.54
CA PRO A 210 1.26 15.02 27.44
C PRO A 210 2.75 14.70 27.59
N ASP A 211 3.61 15.72 27.59
CA ASP A 211 5.04 15.61 27.90
C ASP A 211 5.27 15.18 29.37
N VAL A 212 4.69 14.05 29.77
CA VAL A 212 4.68 13.45 31.10
C VAL A 212 4.67 11.94 30.81
N GLU A 213 5.80 11.28 30.53
CA GLU A 213 6.79 10.91 31.52
C GLU A 213 8.15 10.56 30.86
N MET A 214 8.81 11.51 30.19
CA MET A 214 10.25 11.34 29.86
C MET A 214 11.18 11.82 30.99
N GLU A 215 10.67 12.53 31.99
CA GLU A 215 11.47 13.03 33.13
C GLU A 215 11.53 12.10 34.35
N LYS A 216 10.71 11.04 34.44
CA LYS A 216 10.77 10.11 35.59
C LYS A 216 11.72 8.93 35.43
N LEU A 217 12.28 8.71 34.23
CA LEU A 217 13.27 7.64 34.01
C LEU A 217 14.73 8.12 34.07
N LEU A 218 14.98 9.40 34.33
CA LEU A 218 16.33 9.97 34.45
C LEU A 218 16.69 10.47 35.87
N VAL A 219 15.79 10.33 36.85
CA VAL A 219 16.03 10.77 38.25
C VAL A 219 15.84 9.63 39.28
N ALA A 220 15.75 8.38 38.85
CA ALA A 220 15.77 7.22 39.76
C ALA A 220 16.92 6.24 39.46
N ALA A 221 17.95 6.71 38.74
CA ALA A 221 19.28 6.09 38.73
C ALA A 221 20.05 6.43 40.02
#